data_AF-A0A1B8ZBY8-F1
#
_entry.id   AF-A0A1B8ZBY8-F1
#
_cell.length_a   1.000
_cell.length_b   1.000
_cell.length_c   1.000
_cell.angle_alpha   90.00
_cell.angle_beta   90.00
_cell.angle_gamma   90.00
#
_symmetry.space_group_name_H-M   'P 1'
#
loop_
_entity.id
_entity.type
_entity.pdbx_description
1 polymer ?
#
loop_
_entity_poly.entity_id
_entity_poly.type
_entity_poly.pdbx_seq_one_letter_code
_entity_poly.pdbx_strand_id
1 'polypeptide(L)'
;MEEKTNHNLFTDIARRNFLIKQFFKANEISIDLLGDINNPLIVTADNIVLSCYVSNFNLVFKDDSFDGKDCFTVKLKNDPSLLKDKLSAWINNATHRKVYIFTSDEGLYYSKFIRIYNGKLPLFSPSKELAYYVFQRQKAVEMVQKLKKDEIKLSIVL
;
A
#
# COMPACT_ATOMS: atom_id res chain seq x y z
N MET A 1 10.38 31.77 2.71
CA MET A 1 11.37 30.76 3.12
C MET A 1 10.74 29.37 3.29
N GLU A 2 9.44 29.28 3.55
CA GLU A 2 8.69 28.02 3.72
C GLU A 2 8.49 27.21 2.42
N GLU A 3 8.32 27.85 1.26
CA GLU A 3 8.10 27.13 -0.02
C GLU A 3 9.28 26.25 -0.45
N LYS A 4 10.53 26.69 -0.23
CA LYS A 4 11.73 25.91 -0.60
C LYS A 4 11.88 24.66 0.25
N THR A 5 11.56 24.73 1.53
CA THR A 5 11.62 23.59 2.46
C THR A 5 10.55 22.55 2.12
N ASN A 6 9.33 22.99 1.80
CA ASN A 6 8.24 22.10 1.37
C ASN A 6 8.54 21.40 0.04
N HIS A 7 9.15 22.11 -0.92
CA HIS A 7 9.54 21.49 -2.20
C HIS A 7 10.59 20.39 -2.01
N ASN A 8 11.60 20.63 -1.16
CA ASN A 8 12.62 19.62 -0.84
C ASN A 8 12.05 18.41 -0.09
N LEU A 9 11.06 18.61 0.78
CA LEU A 9 10.43 17.50 1.50
C LEU A 9 9.64 16.59 0.55
N PHE A 10 8.88 17.19 -0.38
CA PHE A 10 8.14 16.43 -1.40
C PHE A 10 9.06 15.63 -2.32
N THR A 11 10.20 16.20 -2.72
CA THR A 11 11.17 15.49 -3.55
C THR A 11 11.84 14.35 -2.78
N ASP A 12 12.10 14.52 -1.47
CA ASP A 12 12.65 13.46 -0.63
C ASP A 12 11.66 12.31 -0.39
N ILE A 13 10.38 12.60 -0.15
CA ILE A 13 9.33 11.58 -0.01
C ILE A 13 9.19 10.78 -1.32
N ALA A 14 9.10 11.48 -2.45
CA ALA A 14 8.99 10.84 -3.76
C ALA A 14 10.22 9.98 -4.07
N ARG A 15 11.43 10.49 -3.79
CA ARG A 15 12.69 9.78 -3.96
C ARG A 15 12.74 8.54 -3.08
N ARG A 16 12.39 8.66 -1.79
CA ARG A 16 12.34 7.53 -0.86
C ARG A 16 11.38 6.45 -1.36
N ASN A 17 10.15 6.82 -1.73
CA ASN A 17 9.14 5.88 -2.21
C ASN A 17 9.58 5.20 -3.51
N PHE A 18 10.26 5.93 -4.40
CA PHE A 18 10.92 5.35 -5.57
C PHE A 18 11.98 4.31 -5.17
N LEU A 19 12.85 4.63 -4.21
CA LEU A 19 13.89 3.70 -3.74
C LEU A 19 13.32 2.46 -3.04
N ILE A 20 12.19 2.55 -2.35
CA ILE A 20 11.49 1.38 -1.80
C ILE A 20 11.12 0.42 -2.94
N LYS A 21 10.45 0.93 -3.99
CA LYS A 21 10.08 0.12 -5.15
C LYS A 21 11.29 -0.49 -5.86
N GLN A 22 12.37 0.28 -6.03
CA GLN A 22 13.61 -0.23 -6.63
C GLN A 22 14.25 -1.34 -5.78
N PHE A 23 14.26 -1.18 -4.44
CA PHE A 23 14.80 -2.20 -3.55
C PHE A 23 14.04 -3.52 -3.66
N PHE A 24 12.71 -3.50 -3.58
CA PHE A 24 11.92 -4.73 -3.72
C PHE A 24 12.01 -5.32 -5.12
N LYS A 25 11.99 -4.49 -6.17
CA LYS A 25 12.15 -4.95 -7.55
C LYS A 25 13.50 -5.63 -7.78
N ALA A 26 14.60 -5.06 -7.27
CA ALA A 26 15.93 -5.66 -7.35
C ALA A 26 16.02 -7.00 -6.61
N ASN A 27 15.14 -7.22 -5.63
CA ASN A 27 14.99 -8.47 -4.88
C ASN A 27 13.84 -9.35 -5.42
N GLU A 28 13.37 -9.09 -6.64
CA GLU A 28 12.35 -9.87 -7.36
C GLU A 28 10.99 -9.96 -6.63
N ILE A 29 10.66 -8.97 -5.81
CA ILE A 29 9.38 -8.87 -5.13
C ILE A 29 8.59 -7.70 -5.75
N SER A 30 7.43 -8.00 -6.33
CA SER A 30 6.52 -6.99 -6.86
C SER A 30 5.70 -6.38 -5.72
N ILE A 31 5.75 -5.04 -5.60
CA ILE A 31 5.02 -4.29 -4.58
C ILE A 31 4.36 -3.02 -5.16
N ASP A 32 3.24 -2.66 -4.56
CA ASP A 32 2.57 -1.38 -4.69
C ASP A 32 2.70 -0.60 -3.38
N LEU A 33 2.66 0.73 -3.47
CA LEU A 33 2.62 1.62 -2.31
C LEU A 33 1.21 2.19 -2.17
N LEU A 34 0.52 1.87 -1.09
CA LEU A 34 -0.86 2.29 -0.83
C LEU A 34 -0.93 3.25 0.37
N GLY A 35 -1.93 4.13 0.37
CA GLY A 35 -2.23 5.01 1.51
C GLY A 35 -1.42 6.31 1.53
N ASP A 36 -1.01 6.74 2.72
CA ASP A 36 -0.28 7.99 2.91
C ASP A 36 1.12 7.90 2.31
N ILE A 37 1.46 8.83 1.40
CA ILE A 37 2.78 8.88 0.78
C ILE A 37 3.91 9.04 1.79
N ASN A 38 3.66 9.59 2.98
CA ASN A 38 4.65 9.76 4.05
C ASN A 38 4.94 8.47 4.79
N ASN A 39 3.94 7.60 4.93
CA ASN A 39 4.02 6.31 5.59
C ASN A 39 3.25 5.26 4.76
N PRO A 40 3.76 4.91 3.56
CA PRO A 40 3.02 4.07 2.65
C PRO A 40 2.97 2.64 3.17
N LEU A 41 1.83 1.98 2.95
CA LEU A 41 1.73 0.53 3.06
C LEU A 41 2.49 -0.08 1.88
N ILE A 42 3.34 -1.06 2.17
CA ILE A 42 4.04 -1.83 1.15
C ILE A 42 3.23 -3.10 0.92
N VAL A 43 2.60 -3.21 -0.24
CA VAL A 43 1.59 -4.23 -0.54
C VAL A 43 2.04 -5.10 -1.70
N THR A 44 2.00 -6.42 -1.57
CA THR A 44 2.34 -7.33 -2.66
C THR A 44 1.23 -7.38 -3.73
N ALA A 45 1.52 -8.04 -4.85
CA ALA A 45 0.52 -8.35 -5.87
C ALA A 45 -0.70 -9.09 -5.29
N ASP A 46 -0.47 -10.03 -4.35
CA ASP A 46 -1.48 -10.86 -3.69
C ASP A 46 -2.24 -10.15 -2.54
N ASN A 47 -2.19 -8.82 -2.51
CA ASN A 47 -2.88 -7.99 -1.52
C ASN A 47 -2.46 -8.31 -0.08
N ILE A 48 -1.17 -8.55 0.13
CA ILE A 48 -0.55 -8.71 1.45
C ILE A 48 0.27 -7.47 1.77
N VAL A 49 -0.07 -6.80 2.86
CA VAL A 49 0.70 -5.71 3.45
C VAL A 49 1.84 -6.32 4.25
N LEU A 50 3.05 -6.04 3.79
CA LEU A 50 4.28 -6.50 4.40
C LEU A 50 4.51 -5.78 5.73
N SER A 51 5.07 -6.49 6.72
CA SER A 51 5.32 -6.01 8.08
C SER A 51 6.57 -5.14 8.14
N CYS A 52 6.65 -4.14 7.28
CA CYS A 52 7.76 -3.21 7.23
C CYS A 52 7.26 -1.79 7.06
N TYR A 53 8.08 -0.84 7.49
CA TYR A 53 7.79 0.57 7.36
C TYR A 53 9.07 1.33 7.05
N VAL A 54 8.91 2.54 6.52
CA VAL A 54 10.04 3.41 6.22
C VAL A 54 10.10 4.55 7.23
N SER A 55 11.28 4.83 7.74
CA SER A 55 11.60 6.02 8.53
C SER A 55 12.78 6.72 7.89
N ASN A 56 12.56 7.93 7.37
CA ASN A 56 13.51 8.62 6.48
C ASN A 56 13.91 7.71 5.30
N PHE A 57 15.19 7.33 5.17
CA PHE A 57 15.66 6.39 4.16
C PHE A 57 15.97 5.00 4.72
N ASN A 58 15.48 4.68 5.91
CA ASN A 58 15.64 3.36 6.52
C ASN A 58 14.35 2.56 6.37
N LEU A 59 14.42 1.44 5.66
CA LEU A 59 13.36 0.46 5.57
C LEU A 59 13.55 -0.56 6.70
N VAL A 60 12.63 -0.55 7.65
CA VAL A 60 12.66 -1.37 8.86
C VAL A 60 11.69 -2.54 8.70
N PHE A 61 12.18 -3.75 8.94
CA PHE A 61 11.43 -5.00 8.79
C PHE A 61 11.09 -5.56 10.17
N LYS A 62 9.84 -5.96 10.38
CA LYS A 62 9.34 -6.46 11.66
C LYS A 62 8.83 -7.90 11.53
N ASP A 63 8.77 -8.63 12.64
CA ASP A 63 8.21 -9.99 12.70
C ASP A 63 6.67 -10.02 12.78
N ASP A 64 6.04 -8.93 13.21
CA ASP A 64 4.59 -8.74 13.24
C ASP A 64 4.18 -7.31 12.84
N SER A 65 2.99 -7.19 12.26
CA SER A 65 2.47 -5.92 11.71
C SER A 65 1.89 -4.96 12.76
N PHE A 66 1.51 -5.43 13.94
CA PHE A 66 0.97 -4.61 15.04
C PHE A 66 2.05 -4.21 16.03
N ASP A 67 2.63 -5.19 16.72
CA ASP A 67 3.53 -4.99 17.86
C ASP A 67 4.82 -5.82 17.72
N GLY A 68 5.22 -6.01 16.46
CA GLY A 68 6.41 -6.78 16.14
C GLY A 68 7.70 -6.12 16.63
N LYS A 69 8.72 -6.93 16.83
CA LYS A 69 10.10 -6.49 17.02
C LYS A 69 10.75 -6.25 15.67
N ASP A 70 11.69 -5.31 15.64
CA ASP A 70 12.48 -5.04 14.45
C ASP A 70 13.44 -6.22 14.21
N CYS A 71 13.30 -6.89 13.08
CA CYS A 71 14.16 -8.01 12.67
C CYS A 71 15.46 -7.51 12.06
N PHE A 72 15.37 -6.53 11.15
CA PHE A 72 16.52 -5.91 10.49
C PHE A 72 16.10 -4.62 9.79
N THR A 73 17.11 -3.81 9.45
CA THR A 73 16.93 -2.53 8.77
C THR A 73 17.83 -2.45 7.54
N VAL A 74 17.31 -1.89 6.46
CA VAL A 74 18.04 -1.62 5.22
C VAL A 74 18.00 -0.15 4.93
N LYS A 75 19.18 0.46 4.69
CA LYS A 75 19.26 1.83 4.19
C LYS A 75 18.98 1.84 2.68
N LEU A 76 17.96 2.59 2.28
CA LEU A 76 17.57 2.81 0.89
C LEU A 76 18.63 3.66 0.18
N LYS A 77 19.06 3.21 -0.99
CA LYS A 77 20.07 3.84 -1.85
C LYS A 77 19.83 3.46 -3.31
N ASN A 78 20.41 4.23 -4.23
CA ASN A 78 20.23 4.03 -5.68
C ASN A 78 20.70 2.66 -6.17
N ASP A 79 21.73 2.10 -5.53
CA ASP A 79 22.23 0.75 -5.78
C ASP A 79 21.74 -0.19 -4.66
N PRO A 80 20.63 -0.91 -4.85
CA PRO A 80 19.96 -1.61 -3.77
C PRO A 80 20.75 -2.83 -3.31
N SER A 81 20.76 -3.07 -2.00
CA SER A 81 21.33 -4.31 -1.46
C SER A 81 20.49 -5.51 -1.91
N LEU A 82 21.15 -6.53 -2.47
CA LEU A 82 20.53 -7.81 -2.81
C LEU A 82 20.50 -8.70 -1.56
N LEU A 83 19.30 -8.98 -1.08
CA LEU A 83 18.99 -9.69 0.15
C LEU A 83 17.89 -10.75 -0.09
N LYS A 84 17.82 -11.31 -1.31
CA LYS A 84 16.73 -12.18 -1.77
C LYS A 84 16.40 -13.30 -0.78
N ASP A 85 17.40 -14.07 -0.34
CA ASP A 85 17.18 -15.19 0.59
C ASP A 85 16.68 -14.72 1.96
N LYS A 86 17.25 -13.62 2.47
CA LYS A 86 16.84 -13.03 3.75
C LYS A 86 15.43 -12.47 3.70
N LEU A 87 15.05 -11.82 2.60
CA LEU A 87 13.70 -11.30 2.38
C LEU A 87 12.69 -12.42 2.18
N SER A 88 13.02 -13.47 1.43
CA SER A 88 12.15 -14.63 1.26
C SER A 88 11.91 -15.34 2.59
N ALA A 89 12.97 -15.57 3.37
CA ALA A 89 12.86 -16.12 4.71
C ALA A 89 11.99 -15.23 5.61
N TRP A 90 12.19 -13.92 5.56
CA TRP A 90 11.37 -12.98 6.33
C TRP A 90 9.89 -13.00 5.91
N ILE A 91 9.60 -12.97 4.60
CA ILE A 91 8.22 -13.00 4.08
C ILE A 91 7.47 -14.25 4.55
N ASN A 92 8.16 -15.39 4.63
CA ASN A 92 7.56 -16.65 5.03
C ASN A 92 7.35 -16.78 6.55
N ASN A 93 8.14 -16.08 7.35
CA ASN A 93 8.14 -16.24 8.82
C ASN A 93 7.46 -15.10 9.56
N ALA A 94 7.41 -13.89 9.00
CA ALA A 94 6.78 -12.74 9.63
C ALA A 94 5.25 -12.76 9.44
N THR A 95 4.54 -12.16 10.39
CA THR A 95 3.08 -12.07 10.39
C THR A 95 2.63 -10.82 9.64
N HIS A 96 2.37 -11.00 8.36
CA HIS A 96 1.85 -9.98 7.44
C HIS A 96 0.32 -9.84 7.51
N ARG A 97 -0.21 -8.74 6.98
CA ARG A 97 -1.65 -8.49 6.97
C ARG A 97 -2.23 -8.56 5.58
N LYS A 98 -3.37 -9.24 5.44
CA LYS A 98 -4.17 -9.13 4.22
C LYS A 98 -4.84 -7.76 4.15
N VAL A 99 -4.91 -7.21 2.95
CA VAL A 99 -5.72 -6.04 2.62
C VAL A 99 -6.77 -6.41 1.60
N TYR A 100 -7.95 -5.81 1.72
CA TYR A 100 -9.06 -6.00 0.79
C TYR A 100 -9.25 -4.70 0.03
N ILE A 101 -9.08 -4.78 -1.28
CA ILE A 101 -9.32 -3.69 -2.23
C ILE A 101 -10.51 -4.04 -3.12
N PHE A 102 -11.02 -3.05 -3.84
CA PHE A 102 -12.28 -3.17 -4.56
C PHE A 102 -12.13 -2.73 -6.01
N THR A 103 -12.78 -3.44 -6.93
CA THR A 103 -12.83 -3.07 -8.34
C THR A 103 -14.27 -2.97 -8.84
N SER A 104 -14.47 -2.19 -9.90
CA SER A 104 -15.66 -2.28 -10.74
C SER A 104 -15.65 -3.58 -11.57
N ASP A 105 -16.77 -3.84 -12.26
CA ASP A 105 -16.88 -4.94 -13.22
C ASP A 105 -15.92 -4.79 -14.42
N GLU A 106 -15.46 -3.57 -14.70
CA GLU A 106 -14.45 -3.25 -15.73
C GLU A 106 -13.00 -3.40 -15.22
N GLY A 107 -12.81 -3.83 -13.97
CA GLY A 107 -11.48 -4.01 -13.37
C GLY A 107 -10.80 -2.73 -12.89
N LEU A 108 -11.50 -1.59 -12.84
CA LEU A 108 -10.94 -0.35 -12.29
C LEU A 108 -11.04 -0.34 -10.76
N TYR A 109 -9.97 0.07 -10.08
CA TYR A 109 -9.92 0.16 -8.62
C TYR A 109 -10.80 1.28 -8.10
N TYR A 110 -11.66 0.98 -7.14
CA TYR A 110 -12.47 1.97 -6.45
C TYR A 110 -11.61 2.77 -5.47
N SER A 111 -11.67 4.10 -5.54
CA SER A 111 -10.88 5.00 -4.69
C SER A 111 -11.71 5.66 -3.58
N LYS A 112 -12.87 6.21 -3.93
CA LYS A 112 -13.81 6.86 -3.01
C LYS A 112 -15.11 7.17 -3.76
N PHE A 113 -16.09 7.74 -3.08
CA PHE A 113 -17.23 8.39 -3.73
C PHE A 113 -17.28 9.87 -3.36
N ILE A 114 -17.90 10.67 -4.22
CA ILE A 114 -18.34 12.02 -3.88
C ILE A 114 -19.85 12.03 -3.64
N ARG A 115 -20.31 12.84 -2.70
CA ARG A 115 -21.74 13.03 -2.46
C ARG A 115 -22.26 14.04 -3.48
N ILE A 116 -23.37 13.70 -4.13
CA ILE A 116 -24.10 14.57 -5.05
C ILE A 116 -25.53 14.73 -4.53
N TYR A 117 -26.29 15.69 -5.09
CA TYR A 117 -27.60 16.11 -4.58
C TYR A 117 -28.55 14.94 -4.25
N ASN A 118 -28.56 13.88 -5.09
CA ASN A 118 -29.41 12.70 -4.90
C ASN A 118 -28.64 11.37 -4.86
N GLY A 119 -27.36 11.36 -4.44
CA GLY A 119 -26.64 10.08 -4.39
C GLY A 119 -25.14 10.17 -4.19
N LYS A 120 -24.46 9.14 -4.67
CA LYS A 120 -23.01 9.00 -4.61
C LYS A 120 -22.48 8.71 -6.00
N LEU A 121 -21.49 9.48 -6.42
CA LEU A 121 -20.74 9.18 -7.65
C LEU A 121 -19.44 8.47 -7.26
N PRO A 122 -19.24 7.19 -7.62
CA PRO A 122 -17.99 6.50 -7.35
C PRO A 122 -16.87 7.05 -8.24
N LEU A 123 -15.67 7.11 -7.68
CA LEU A 123 -14.44 7.42 -8.39
C LEU A 123 -13.61 6.14 -8.49
N PHE A 124 -13.25 5.81 -9.73
CA PHE A 124 -12.42 4.66 -10.05
C PHE A 124 -11.09 5.10 -10.66
N SER A 125 -10.08 4.24 -10.54
CA SER A 125 -8.75 4.46 -11.09
C SER A 125 -8.20 3.17 -11.69
N PRO A 126 -7.43 3.23 -12.80
CA PRO A 126 -6.66 2.08 -13.24
C PRO A 126 -5.49 1.75 -12.29
N SER A 127 -5.11 2.67 -11.38
CA SER A 127 -3.97 2.48 -10.48
C SER A 127 -4.40 1.91 -9.12
N LYS A 128 -3.78 0.78 -8.74
CA LYS A 128 -3.96 0.15 -7.43
C LYS A 128 -3.49 1.03 -6.26
N GLU A 129 -2.53 1.91 -6.49
CA GLU A 129 -2.00 2.84 -5.48
C GLU A 129 -3.06 3.82 -4.95
N LEU A 130 -4.09 4.09 -5.76
CA LEU A 130 -5.21 4.96 -5.41
C LEU A 130 -6.44 4.19 -4.90
N ALA A 131 -6.33 2.87 -4.73
CA ALA A 131 -7.44 2.04 -4.28
C ALA A 131 -7.80 2.35 -2.83
N TYR A 132 -9.10 2.40 -2.56
CA TYR A 132 -9.63 2.29 -1.22
C TYR A 132 -9.38 0.88 -0.69
N TYR A 133 -9.07 0.78 0.59
CA TYR A 133 -8.75 -0.49 1.20
C TYR A 133 -9.27 -0.62 2.62
N VAL A 134 -9.45 -1.87 3.03
CA VAL A 134 -9.77 -2.24 4.42
C VAL A 134 -8.98 -3.47 4.84
N PHE A 135 -8.66 -3.60 6.12
CA PHE A 135 -7.89 -4.74 6.64
C PHE A 135 -8.76 -5.93 7.10
N GLN A 136 -10.06 -5.69 7.29
CA GLN A 136 -10.98 -6.71 7.81
C GLN A 136 -11.93 -7.17 6.72
N ARG A 137 -12.02 -8.49 6.52
CA ARG A 137 -12.93 -9.10 5.55
C ARG A 137 -14.37 -8.69 5.79
N GLN A 138 -14.79 -8.67 7.05
CA GLN A 138 -16.15 -8.28 7.43
C GLN A 138 -16.48 -6.85 6.97
N LYS A 139 -15.57 -5.90 7.19
CA LYS A 139 -15.71 -4.52 6.70
C LYS A 139 -15.73 -4.44 5.17
N ALA A 140 -14.98 -5.31 4.49
CA ALA A 140 -15.01 -5.37 3.03
C ALA A 140 -16.38 -5.80 2.50
N VAL A 141 -16.96 -6.84 3.12
CA VAL A 141 -18.31 -7.32 2.79
C VAL A 141 -19.36 -6.26 3.08
N GLU A 142 -19.32 -5.63 4.25
CA GLU A 142 -20.23 -4.54 4.63
C GLU A 142 -20.16 -3.36 3.65
N MET A 143 -18.96 -3.01 3.21
CA MET A 143 -18.75 -1.92 2.26
C MET A 143 -19.41 -2.23 0.91
N VAL A 144 -19.20 -3.43 0.35
CA VAL A 144 -19.84 -3.84 -0.91
C VAL A 144 -21.36 -3.82 -0.76
N GLN A 145 -21.90 -4.36 0.33
CA GLN A 145 -23.34 -4.36 0.58
C GLN A 145 -23.91 -2.95 0.73
N LYS A 146 -23.19 -2.05 1.41
CA LYS A 146 -23.61 -0.67 1.61
C LYS A 146 -23.65 0.09 0.29
N LEU A 147 -22.57 0.03 -0.49
CA LEU A 147 -22.45 0.77 -1.75
C LEU A 147 -23.34 0.19 -2.85
N LYS A 148 -23.66 -1.10 -2.80
CA LYS A 148 -24.67 -1.71 -3.68
C LYS A 148 -26.06 -1.08 -3.51
N LYS A 149 -26.43 -0.62 -2.31
CA LYS A 149 -27.69 0.12 -2.09
C LYS A 149 -27.69 1.50 -2.75
N ASP A 150 -26.51 2.05 -3.02
CA ASP A 150 -26.32 3.30 -3.76
C ASP A 150 -26.05 3.03 -5.26
N GLU A 151 -26.42 1.85 -5.77
CA GLU A 151 -26.19 1.38 -7.15
C GLU A 151 -24.72 1.27 -7.58
N ILE A 152 -23.79 1.36 -6.63
CA ILE A 152 -22.35 1.19 -6.87
C ILE A 152 -21.99 -0.28 -6.65
N LYS A 153 -21.78 -1.01 -7.75
CA LYS A 153 -21.37 -2.42 -7.72
C LYS A 153 -19.85 -2.51 -7.61
N LEU A 154 -19.38 -3.24 -6.60
CA LEU A 154 -17.97 -3.47 -6.34
C LEU A 154 -17.72 -4.97 -6.13
N SER A 155 -16.58 -5.43 -6.60
CA SER A 155 -16.04 -6.76 -6.32
C SER A 155 -14.83 -6.63 -5.40
N ILE A 156 -14.68 -7.55 -4.44
CA ILE A 156 -13.49 -7.61 -3.59
C ILE A 156 -12.40 -8.34 -4.38
N VAL A 157 -11.24 -7.72 -4.54
CA VAL A 157 -10.06 -8.39 -5.11
C VAL A 157 -9.48 -9.31 -4.04
N LEU A 158 -9.39 -10.59 -4.37
CA LEU A 158 -8.93 -11.63 -3.45
C LEU A 158 -7.40 -11.67 -3.32
#